data_AF-A0A3D0DSV0-F1
#
_entry.id   AF-A0A3D0DSV0-F1
#
_cell.length_a   1.000
_cell.length_b   1.000
_cell.length_c   1.000
_cell.angle_alpha   90.00
_cell.angle_beta   90.00
_cell.angle_gamma   90.00
#
_symmetry.space_group_name_H-M   'P 1'
#
loop_
_entity.id
_entity.type
_entity.pdbx_description
1 polymer ?
#
loop_
_entity_poly.entity_id
_entity_poly.type
_entity_poly.pdbx_seq_one_letter_code
_entity_poly.pdbx_strand_id
1 'polypeptide(L)'
;MAAPQAVRPTLALTVGEPSGIGPEISIRAAWGLREAVNCVLVGDAAFLALTASLVDPSIRLSALSVQALRNGGLPHFGKDRIAVV
;
A
#
# COMPACT_ATOMS: atom_id res chain seq x y z
N MET A 1 -15.63 -8.52 29.25
CA MET A 1 -15.95 -8.01 27.92
C MET A 1 -14.64 -7.57 27.27
N ALA A 2 -14.19 -8.24 26.20
CA ALA A 2 -13.02 -7.78 25.45
C ALA A 2 -13.40 -6.51 24.68
N ALA A 3 -12.58 -5.46 24.76
CA ALA A 3 -12.78 -4.27 23.94
C ALA A 3 -12.75 -4.66 22.45
N PRO A 4 -13.58 -4.06 21.58
CA PRO A 4 -13.53 -4.35 20.16
C PRO A 4 -12.10 -4.08 19.66
N GLN A 5 -11.46 -5.10 19.10
CA GLN A 5 -10.14 -4.97 18.50
C GLN A 5 -10.23 -3.90 17.42
N ALA A 6 -9.51 -2.79 17.59
CA ALA A 6 -9.55 -1.68 16.65
C ALA A 6 -9.10 -2.17 15.27
N VAL A 7 -10.06 -2.32 14.34
CA VAL A 7 -9.78 -2.73 12.97
C VAL A 7 -9.13 -1.56 12.26
N ARG A 8 -7.92 -1.76 11.72
CA ARG A 8 -7.25 -0.75 10.88
C ARG A 8 -8.08 -0.53 9.62
N PRO A 9 -8.57 0.70 9.35
CA PRO A 9 -9.37 0.95 8.16
C PRO A 9 -8.53 0.78 6.90
N THR A 10 -9.17 0.31 5.83
CA THR A 10 -8.54 0.20 4.50
C THR A 10 -8.67 1.52 3.75
N LEU A 11 -7.55 2.05 3.26
CA LEU A 11 -7.50 3.31 2.52
C LEU A 11 -6.87 3.08 1.15
N ALA A 12 -7.61 3.41 0.09
CA ALA A 12 -7.07 3.47 -1.26
C ALA A 12 -6.37 4.82 -1.46
N LEU A 13 -5.10 4.78 -1.85
CA LEU A 13 -4.26 5.96 -2.09
C LEU A 13 -3.88 5.99 -3.56
N THR A 14 -4.47 6.92 -4.31
CA THR A 14 -3.97 7.22 -5.65
C THR A 14 -2.61 7.90 -5.54
N VAL A 15 -1.64 7.46 -6.33
CA VAL A 15 -0.26 7.98 -6.24
C VAL A 15 -0.04 9.28 -7.00
N GLY A 16 -1.04 9.70 -7.79
CA GLY A 16 -0.98 10.93 -8.58
C GLY A 16 -0.14 10.78 -9.86
N GLU A 17 0.50 11.87 -10.27
CA GLU A 17 1.34 11.94 -11.47
C GLU A 17 2.72 11.27 -11.23
N PRO A 18 3.12 10.27 -12.04
CA PRO A 18 4.42 9.58 -11.90
C PRO A 18 5.64 10.49 -11.99
N SER A 19 5.54 11.59 -12.73
CA SER A 19 6.65 12.55 -12.91
C SER A 19 6.79 13.54 -11.74
N GLY A 20 5.83 13.56 -10.82
CA GLY A 20 5.84 14.39 -9.61
C GLY A 20 6.39 13.63 -8.40
N ILE A 21 6.17 14.20 -7.21
CA ILE A 21 6.61 13.61 -5.92
C ILE A 21 5.52 12.77 -5.23
N GLY A 22 4.34 12.69 -5.84
CA GLY A 22 3.19 11.95 -5.30
C GLY A 22 3.50 10.48 -4.99
N PRO A 23 4.16 9.73 -5.89
CA PRO A 23 4.57 8.35 -5.66
C PRO A 23 5.40 8.16 -4.38
N GLU A 24 6.45 8.98 -4.18
CA GLU A 24 7.33 8.91 -3.02
C GLU A 24 6.60 9.26 -1.73
N ILE A 25 5.76 10.31 -1.76
CA ILE A 25 4.97 10.73 -0.60
C ILE A 25 3.98 9.63 -0.22
N SER A 26 3.25 9.08 -1.19
CA SER A 26 2.26 8.03 -0.96
C SER A 26 2.88 6.76 -0.41
N ILE A 27 4.04 6.35 -0.93
CA ILE A 27 4.82 5.22 -0.40
C ILE A 27 5.23 5.47 1.07
N ARG A 28 5.83 6.63 1.36
CA ARG A 28 6.29 6.98 2.73
C ARG A 28 5.14 7.08 3.71
N ALA A 29 4.03 7.70 3.31
CA ALA A 29 2.84 7.84 4.13
C ALA A 29 2.22 6.47 4.44
N ALA A 30 2.05 5.62 3.42
CA ALA A 30 1.52 4.26 3.59
C ALA A 30 2.40 3.43 4.55
N TRP A 31 3.73 3.53 4.42
CA TRP A 31 4.64 2.80 5.31
C TRP A 31 4.67 3.36 6.73
N GLY A 32 4.66 4.68 6.88
CA GLY A 32 4.64 5.35 8.19
C GLY A 32 3.36 5.10 8.98
N LEU A 33 2.22 4.98 8.29
CA LEU A 33 0.91 4.78 8.91
C LEU A 33 0.49 3.31 9.01
N ARG A 34 1.34 2.36 8.62
CA ARG A 34 1.02 0.92 8.56
C ARG A 34 0.50 0.31 9.87
N GLU A 35 0.83 0.89 11.03
CA GLU A 35 0.30 0.44 12.33
C GLU A 35 -1.16 0.88 12.54
N ALA A 36 -1.58 1.98 11.91
CA ALA A 36 -2.90 2.57 12.07
C ALA A 36 -3.88 2.22 10.95
N VAL A 37 -3.40 2.03 9.72
CA VAL A 37 -4.25 1.85 8.53
C VAL A 37 -3.72 0.76 7.59
N ASN A 38 -4.63 0.14 6.84
CA ASN A 38 -4.31 -0.78 5.74
C ASN A 38 -4.30 0.01 4.43
N CYS A 39 -3.15 0.58 4.06
CA CYS A 39 -3.01 1.30 2.81
C CYS A 39 -2.95 0.37 1.59
N VAL A 40 -3.64 0.77 0.52
CA VAL A 40 -3.54 0.19 -0.82
C VAL A 40 -3.13 1.30 -1.79
N LEU A 41 -1.96 1.18 -2.38
CA LEU A 41 -1.52 2.11 -3.41
C LEU A 41 -2.21 1.75 -4.73
N VAL A 42 -2.76 2.75 -5.41
CA VAL A 42 -3.41 2.58 -6.71
C VAL A 42 -2.55 3.29 -7.75
N GLY A 43 -1.92 2.52 -8.64
CA GLY A 43 -0.95 3.02 -9.61
C GLY A 43 -0.09 1.93 -10.25
N ASP A 44 0.95 2.33 -10.98
CA ASP A 44 1.83 1.36 -11.65
C ASP A 44 2.74 0.63 -10.66
N ALA A 45 2.56 -0.68 -10.53
CA ALA A 45 3.27 -1.46 -9.52
C ALA A 45 4.78 -1.59 -9.77
N ALA A 46 5.22 -1.64 -11.03
CA ALA A 46 6.64 -1.78 -11.36
C ALA A 46 7.40 -0.49 -11.04
N PHE A 47 6.84 0.64 -11.44
CA PHE A 47 7.32 1.97 -11.11
C PHE A 47 7.36 2.18 -9.59
N LEU A 48 6.27 1.90 -8.88
CA LEU A 48 6.23 2.06 -7.42
C LEU A 48 7.20 1.13 -6.69
N ALA A 49 7.44 -0.09 -7.19
CA ALA A 49 8.44 -0.99 -6.62
C ALA A 49 9.86 -0.44 -6.78
N LEU A 50 10.18 0.10 -7.95
CA LEU A 50 11.45 0.79 -8.19
C LEU A 50 11.59 2.01 -7.27
N THR A 51 10.58 2.88 -7.22
CA THR A 51 10.57 4.06 -6.34
C THR A 51 10.75 3.67 -4.87
N ALA A 52 10.03 2.66 -4.38
CA ALA A 52 10.17 2.18 -3.01
C ALA A 52 11.59 1.69 -2.70
N SER A 53 12.22 0.96 -3.63
CA SER A 53 13.60 0.48 -3.47
C SER A 53 14.63 1.61 -3.36
N LEU A 54 14.36 2.75 -4.00
CA LEU A 54 15.21 3.95 -3.94
C LEU A 54 14.92 4.79 -2.69
N VAL A 55 13.67 4.80 -2.22
CA VAL A 55 13.24 5.58 -1.05
C VAL A 55 13.70 4.96 0.26
N ASP A 56 13.44 3.68 0.46
CA ASP A 56 13.80 2.94 1.68
C ASP A 56 13.77 1.42 1.39
N PRO A 57 14.93 0.74 1.42
CA PRO A 57 15.03 -0.69 1.14
C PRO A 57 14.26 -1.59 2.12
N SER A 58 13.74 -1.08 3.23
CA SER A 58 12.89 -1.82 4.17
C SER A 58 11.44 -1.91 3.73
N ILE A 59 11.00 -1.03 2.82
CA ILE A 59 9.63 -1.02 2.31
C ILE A 59 9.37 -2.29 1.51
N ARG A 60 8.20 -2.88 1.71
CA ARG A 60 7.75 -4.10 1.01
C ARG A 60 6.43 -3.80 0.32
N LEU A 61 6.44 -3.82 -1.00
CA LEU A 61 5.22 -3.72 -1.82
C LEU A 61 4.79 -5.10 -2.29
N SER A 62 3.50 -5.30 -2.52
CA SER A 62 2.96 -6.50 -3.17
C SER A 62 1.95 -6.12 -4.23
N ALA A 63 2.36 -6.32 -5.47
CA ALA A 63 1.55 -6.08 -6.65
C ALA A 63 0.42 -7.13 -6.72
N LEU A 64 -0.81 -6.64 -6.86
CA LEU A 64 -1.99 -7.43 -7.09
C LEU A 64 -2.48 -7.13 -8.51
N SER A 65 -2.65 -8.18 -9.31
CA SER A 65 -3.36 -7.99 -10.57
C SER A 65 -4.83 -7.61 -10.29
N VAL A 66 -5.39 -6.76 -11.15
CA VAL A 66 -6.83 -6.40 -11.09
C VAL A 66 -7.70 -7.66 -11.14
N GLN A 67 -7.30 -8.69 -11.90
CA GLN A 67 -8.03 -9.95 -11.98
C GLN A 67 -8.03 -10.70 -10.63
N ALA A 68 -6.88 -10.77 -9.94
CA ALA A 68 -6.81 -11.38 -8.62
C ALA A 68 -7.66 -10.62 -7.59
N LEU A 69 -7.60 -9.28 -7.60
CA LEU A 69 -8.43 -8.45 -6.73
C LEU A 69 -9.92 -8.65 -6.99
N ARG A 70 -10.35 -8.74 -8.26
CA ARG A 70 -11.74 -8.97 -8.62
C ARG A 70 -12.26 -10.34 -8.18
N ASN A 71 -11.42 -11.38 -8.32
CA ASN A 71 -11.85 -12.76 -8.07
C ASN A 71 -11.70 -13.19 -6.59
N GLY A 72 -10.73 -12.61 -5.86
CA GLY A 72 -10.39 -13.01 -4.49
C GLY A 72 -10.50 -11.90 -3.45
N GLY A 73 -10.84 -10.68 -3.85
CA GLY A 73 -10.85 -9.51 -2.97
C GLY A 73 -9.45 -9.06 -2.57
N LEU A 74 -9.39 -8.09 -1.65
CA LEU A 74 -8.13 -7.56 -1.14
C LEU A 74 -7.58 -8.49 -0.03
N PRO A 75 -6.40 -9.10 -0.20
CA PRO A 75 -5.78 -9.91 0.84
C PRO A 75 -5.32 -9.06 2.03
N HIS A 76 -5.34 -9.66 3.22
CA HIS A 76 -4.77 -9.05 4.44
C HIS A 76 -3.28 -9.37 4.55
N PHE A 77 -2.42 -8.44 4.15
CA PHE A 77 -0.96 -8.61 4.22
C PHE A 77 -0.33 -8.30 5.59
N GLY A 78 -1.13 -7.90 6.58
CA GLY A 78 -0.61 -7.43 7.87
C GLY A 78 -0.03 -6.02 7.78
N LYS A 79 0.96 -5.69 8.60
CA LYS A 79 1.60 -4.36 8.61
C LYS A 79 2.87 -4.28 7.79
N ASP A 80 3.52 -5.42 7.56
CA ASP A 80 4.89 -5.46 7.02
C ASP A 80 4.95 -5.33 5.49
N ARG A 81 3.81 -5.05 4.85
CA ARG A 81 3.68 -5.05 3.40
C ARG A 81 2.48 -4.24 2.95
N ILE A 82 2.67 -3.43 1.91
CA ILE A 82 1.65 -2.57 1.32
C ILE A 82 1.16 -3.21 0.01
N ALA A 83 -0.15 -3.30 -0.16
CA ALA A 83 -0.74 -3.75 -1.42
C ALA A 83 -0.63 -2.66 -2.49
N VAL A 84 -0.36 -3.05 -3.73
CA VAL A 84 -0.41 -2.18 -4.90
C VAL A 84 -1.35 -2.79 -5.92
N VAL A 85 -2.26 -1.99 -6.46
CA VAL A 85 -3.26 -2.40 -7.46
C VAL A 85 -3.13 -1.53 -8.70
#